data_AF-A0A855FWB9-F1
#
_entry.id   AF-A0A855FWB9-F1
#
_cell.length_a   1.000
_cell.length_b   1.000
_cell.length_c   1.000
_cell.angle_alpha   90.00
_cell.angle_beta   90.00
_cell.angle_gamma   90.00
#
_symmetry.space_group_name_H-M   'P 1'
#
loop_
_entity.id
_entity.type
_entity.pdbx_description
1 polymer ?
#
loop_
_entity_poly.entity_id
_entity_poly.type
_entity_poly.pdbx_seq_one_letter_code
_entity_poly.pdbx_strand_id
1 'polypeptide(L)'
;MKQRRLKMAFMLYTDKKMQNPADTRLTFNGVGNLDVVLYFGSNQSDEVLSPETDAQIILKPVNLIKKWQPNKYYDYGNIIEPSTPNGYIYQCIGSGRTDSKEPRWWVDLGGTGKIGSAWFKVLGEAFRHTDIKISLTQAGLDSAVGGEGIELGAQLQGGRAIPVYMRASNTTGDIRNDFTDACRGLATNSTITTTTNVYAD
;
A
#
# COMPACT_ATOMS: atom_id res chain seq x y z
N MET A 1 31.09 5.51 -19.89
CA MET A 1 29.62 5.45 -20.08
C MET A 1 28.97 5.73 -18.73
N LYS A 2 28.34 6.90 -18.53
CA LYS A 2 27.63 7.19 -17.26
C LYS A 2 26.37 6.33 -17.26
N GLN A 3 26.35 5.32 -16.39
CA GLN A 3 25.16 4.52 -16.13
C GLN A 3 24.08 5.48 -15.61
N ARG A 4 23.04 5.71 -16.41
CA ARG A 4 21.86 6.47 -16.00
C ARG A 4 21.15 5.63 -14.94
N ARG A 5 21.57 5.75 -13.67
CA ARG A 5 20.85 5.18 -12.53
C ARG A 5 19.42 5.73 -12.62
N LEU A 6 18.43 4.84 -12.57
CA LEU A 6 17.05 5.28 -12.43
C LEU A 6 16.98 6.13 -11.16
N LYS A 7 16.48 7.36 -11.30
CA LYS A 7 16.16 8.23 -10.18
C LYS A 7 15.06 7.53 -9.38
N MET A 8 15.41 6.96 -8.22
CA MET A 8 14.48 6.25 -7.36
C MET A 8 13.91 7.27 -6.39
N ALA A 9 12.63 7.59 -6.53
CA ALA A 9 11.94 8.48 -5.59
C ALA A 9 11.96 7.91 -4.16
N PHE A 10 11.79 8.77 -3.16
CA PHE A 10 11.61 8.34 -1.77
C PHE A 10 10.49 7.29 -1.68
N MET A 11 10.80 6.12 -1.13
CA MET A 11 9.86 4.99 -1.02
C MET A 11 10.22 4.09 0.17
N LEU A 12 9.47 3.01 0.34
CA LEU A 12 9.72 2.00 1.36
C LEU A 12 10.60 0.87 0.83
N TYR A 13 11.50 0.39 1.67
CA TYR A 13 12.42 -0.70 1.40
C TYR A 13 12.36 -1.75 2.53
N THR A 14 12.71 -3.00 2.22
CA THR A 14 12.86 -4.06 3.22
C THR A 14 14.23 -4.07 3.89
N ASP A 15 15.19 -3.31 3.35
CA ASP A 15 16.56 -3.26 3.84
C ASP A 15 17.03 -1.82 4.10
N LYS A 16 17.90 -1.66 5.10
CA LYS A 16 18.45 -0.38 5.51
C LYS A 16 19.31 0.31 4.43
N LYS A 17 19.83 -0.44 3.45
CA LYS A 17 20.61 0.13 2.34
C LYS A 17 19.71 0.67 1.22
N MET A 18 18.38 0.48 1.33
CA MET A 18 17.39 0.97 0.38
C MET A 18 17.64 0.44 -1.04
N GLN A 19 17.81 -0.88 -1.16
CA GLN A 19 18.08 -1.57 -2.43
C GLN A 19 16.91 -2.44 -2.88
N ASN A 20 16.10 -2.93 -1.95
CA ASN A 20 14.98 -3.83 -2.20
C ASN A 20 13.67 -3.12 -1.83
N PRO A 21 12.90 -2.62 -2.81
CA PRO A 21 11.61 -2.00 -2.56
C PRO A 21 10.70 -2.91 -1.74
N ALA A 22 9.94 -2.31 -0.84
CA ALA A 22 9.01 -3.03 0.01
C ALA A 22 7.80 -3.52 -0.77
N ASP A 23 7.43 -4.77 -0.52
CA ASP A 23 6.13 -5.30 -0.86
C ASP A 23 5.19 -5.10 0.33
N THR A 24 4.05 -4.46 0.10
CA THR A 24 3.07 -4.13 1.15
C THR A 24 1.85 -5.05 1.14
N ARG A 25 1.88 -6.11 0.31
CA ARG A 25 0.84 -7.14 0.28
C ARG A 25 0.79 -7.93 1.59
N LEU A 26 -0.42 -8.24 2.01
CA LEU A 26 -0.81 -8.84 3.27
C LEU A 26 -1.56 -10.15 3.04
N THR A 27 -1.27 -11.14 3.89
CA THR A 27 -1.99 -12.41 3.89
C THR A 27 -2.18 -12.87 5.33
N PHE A 28 -3.43 -13.08 5.71
CA PHE A 28 -3.85 -13.61 7.00
C PHE A 28 -4.79 -14.79 6.78
N ASN A 29 -4.46 -15.92 7.41
CA ASN A 29 -5.27 -17.14 7.42
C ASN A 29 -5.95 -17.29 8.80
N GLY A 30 -6.65 -16.25 9.24
CA GLY A 30 -7.22 -16.15 10.58
C GLY A 30 -6.65 -14.99 11.40
N VAL A 31 -6.83 -15.04 12.72
CA VAL A 31 -6.37 -14.00 13.64
C VAL A 31 -4.85 -13.95 13.67
N GLY A 32 -4.27 -12.75 13.62
CA GLY A 32 -2.83 -12.59 13.75
C GLY A 32 -2.34 -11.16 13.58
N ASN A 33 -1.06 -10.98 13.85
CA ASN A 33 -0.32 -9.76 13.56
C ASN A 33 0.83 -10.08 12.62
N LEU A 34 1.06 -9.20 11.66
CA LEU A 34 2.28 -9.14 10.87
C LEU A 34 3.05 -7.89 11.28
N ASP A 35 4.15 -8.10 11.99
CA ASP A 35 5.07 -7.03 12.39
C ASP A 35 6.28 -7.03 11.45
N VAL A 36 6.56 -5.87 10.86
CA VAL A 36 7.71 -5.68 9.96
C VAL A 36 8.39 -4.35 10.23
N VAL A 37 9.69 -4.29 9.96
CA VAL A 37 10.44 -3.03 9.91
C VAL A 37 10.73 -2.74 8.45
N LEU A 38 10.15 -1.64 7.96
CA LEU A 38 10.45 -1.08 6.64
C LEU A 38 11.40 0.11 6.81
N TYR A 39 12.02 0.51 5.72
CA TYR A 39 12.94 1.64 5.68
C TYR A 39 12.45 2.65 4.66
N PHE A 40 12.01 3.83 5.12
CA PHE A 40 11.62 4.92 4.25
C PHE A 40 12.83 5.79 3.91
N GLY A 41 13.01 6.13 2.64
CA GLY A 41 14.09 7.02 2.20
C GLY A 41 14.35 6.92 0.71
N SER A 42 15.48 7.48 0.27
CA SER A 42 16.07 7.28 -1.06
C SER A 42 17.52 6.87 -0.88
N ASN A 43 18.03 5.99 -1.76
CA ASN A 43 19.46 5.65 -1.78
C ASN A 43 20.33 6.68 -2.52
N GLN A 44 19.73 7.74 -3.06
CA GLN A 44 20.43 8.86 -3.70
C GLN A 44 20.71 9.94 -2.67
N SER A 45 21.99 10.17 -2.34
CA SER A 45 22.37 11.13 -1.29
C SER A 45 22.21 12.59 -1.68
N ASP A 46 22.02 12.89 -2.97
CA ASP A 46 21.79 14.22 -3.54
C ASP A 46 20.31 14.61 -3.62
N GLU A 47 19.40 13.71 -3.25
CA GLU A 47 17.97 13.98 -3.23
C GLU A 47 17.50 14.52 -1.88
N VAL A 48 16.53 15.42 -1.92
CA VAL A 48 15.89 16.00 -0.75
C VAL A 48 14.38 15.95 -0.92
N LEU A 49 13.68 15.30 0.03
CA LEU A 49 12.22 15.30 0.09
C LEU A 49 11.75 16.43 0.99
N SER A 50 10.80 17.22 0.52
CA SER A 50 10.13 18.27 1.30
C SER A 50 8.61 18.18 1.11
N PRO A 51 7.80 18.55 2.10
CA PRO A 51 6.36 18.67 1.92
C PRO A 51 6.06 19.82 0.93
N GLU A 52 5.02 19.68 0.12
CA GLU A 52 4.62 20.75 -0.82
C GLU A 52 3.98 21.93 -0.08
N THR A 53 3.08 21.63 0.85
CA THR A 53 2.27 22.63 1.57
C THR A 53 2.28 22.45 3.08
N ASP A 54 2.51 21.24 3.57
CA ASP A 54 2.44 20.91 5.00
C ASP A 54 3.74 21.28 5.74
N ALA A 55 3.69 21.40 7.07
CA ALA A 55 4.87 21.66 7.89
C ALA A 55 5.78 20.44 8.05
N GLN A 56 5.22 19.24 7.92
CA GLN A 56 5.90 17.96 8.12
C GLN A 56 5.59 17.01 6.98
N ILE A 57 6.53 16.13 6.65
CA ILE A 57 6.27 14.95 5.83
C ILE A 57 5.57 13.93 6.73
N ILE A 58 4.36 13.55 6.35
CA ILE A 58 3.53 12.62 7.11
C ILE A 58 3.39 11.34 6.29
N LEU A 59 3.86 10.22 6.84
CA LEU A 59 3.60 8.90 6.28
C LEU A 59 2.36 8.31 6.94
N LYS A 60 1.41 7.80 6.17
CA LYS A 60 0.17 7.21 6.71
C LYS A 60 -0.31 6.00 5.92
N PRO A 61 -1.10 5.10 6.55
CA PRO A 61 -1.84 4.07 5.83
C PRO A 61 -2.78 4.67 4.79
N VAL A 62 -2.82 4.06 3.60
CA VAL A 62 -3.69 4.45 2.49
C VAL A 62 -4.47 3.26 1.93
N ASN A 63 -5.66 3.56 1.39
CA ASN A 63 -6.46 2.60 0.63
C ASN A 63 -5.91 2.52 -0.80
N LEU A 64 -5.50 1.34 -1.24
CA LEU A 64 -5.08 1.05 -2.61
C LEU A 64 -6.09 0.21 -3.40
N ILE A 65 -7.18 -0.24 -2.75
CA ILE A 65 -8.19 -1.07 -3.40
C ILE A 65 -8.82 -0.29 -4.55
N LYS A 66 -8.81 -0.91 -5.73
CA LYS A 66 -9.46 -0.35 -6.92
C LYS A 66 -10.95 -0.61 -6.84
N LYS A 67 -11.75 0.41 -7.13
CA LYS A 67 -13.19 0.21 -7.28
C LYS A 67 -13.53 -0.51 -8.59
N TRP A 68 -14.59 -1.29 -8.57
CA TRP A 68 -15.23 -1.81 -9.77
C TRP A 68 -15.60 -0.67 -10.72
N GLN A 69 -15.47 -0.90 -12.02
CA GLN A 69 -15.84 0.03 -13.07
C GLN A 69 -16.64 -0.69 -14.17
N PRO A 70 -17.66 -0.03 -14.75
CA PRO A 70 -18.44 -0.61 -15.84
C PRO A 70 -17.62 -0.73 -17.11
N ASN A 71 -17.89 -1.78 -17.90
CA ASN A 71 -17.21 -2.03 -19.18
C ASN A 71 -15.68 -2.04 -19.09
N LYS A 72 -15.08 -2.36 -17.93
CA LYS A 72 -13.63 -2.35 -17.74
C LYS A 72 -13.07 -3.75 -17.94
N TYR A 73 -11.94 -3.84 -18.65
CA TYR A 73 -11.18 -5.07 -18.75
C TYR A 73 -10.35 -5.27 -17.48
N TYR A 74 -10.42 -6.46 -16.89
CA TYR A 74 -9.64 -6.86 -15.73
C TYR A 74 -8.82 -8.10 -16.07
N ASP A 75 -7.55 -8.08 -15.68
CA ASP A 75 -6.65 -9.21 -15.79
C ASP A 75 -6.80 -10.16 -14.59
N TYR A 76 -6.46 -11.42 -14.79
CA TYR A 76 -6.31 -12.40 -13.72
C TYR A 76 -5.44 -11.82 -12.59
N GLY A 77 -5.92 -11.95 -11.35
CA GLY A 77 -5.24 -11.46 -10.15
C GLY A 77 -5.56 -10.01 -9.76
N ASN A 78 -6.21 -9.22 -10.61
CA ASN A 78 -6.70 -7.90 -10.18
C ASN A 78 -7.67 -8.06 -9.01
N ILE A 79 -7.51 -7.21 -7.98
CA ILE A 79 -8.43 -7.17 -6.83
C ILE A 79 -9.22 -5.87 -6.87
N ILE A 80 -10.52 -5.99 -6.62
CA ILE A 80 -11.45 -4.86 -6.59
C ILE A 80 -12.39 -4.91 -5.39
N GLU A 81 -12.96 -3.76 -5.06
CA GLU A 81 -14.16 -3.62 -4.24
C GLU A 81 -15.32 -3.05 -5.08
N PRO A 82 -16.58 -3.18 -4.63
CA PRO A 82 -17.73 -2.52 -5.23
C PRO A 82 -17.54 -0.99 -5.37
N SER A 83 -18.31 -0.34 -6.25
CA SER A 83 -18.28 1.13 -6.37
C SER A 83 -18.66 1.82 -5.05
N THR A 84 -19.63 1.23 -4.35
CA THR A 84 -20.00 1.51 -2.97
C THR A 84 -19.55 0.35 -2.10
N PRO A 85 -18.44 0.48 -1.35
CA PRO A 85 -17.82 -0.63 -0.63
C PRO A 85 -18.82 -1.37 0.28
N ASN A 86 -18.85 -2.69 0.16
CA ASN A 86 -19.66 -3.58 1.01
C ASN A 86 -18.84 -4.25 2.12
N GLY A 87 -17.56 -3.88 2.26
CA GLY A 87 -16.63 -4.48 3.22
C GLY A 87 -15.84 -5.68 2.70
N TYR A 88 -16.06 -6.14 1.47
CA TYR A 88 -15.39 -7.31 0.88
C TYR A 88 -14.57 -6.94 -0.37
N ILE A 89 -13.57 -7.78 -0.65
CA ILE A 89 -12.75 -7.69 -1.86
C ILE A 89 -12.91 -8.92 -2.76
N TYR A 90 -12.73 -8.70 -4.06
CA TYR A 90 -12.99 -9.66 -5.11
C TYR A 90 -11.81 -9.75 -6.06
N GLN A 91 -11.31 -10.96 -6.31
CA GLN A 91 -10.24 -11.22 -7.25
C GLN A 91 -10.80 -11.65 -8.60
N CYS A 92 -10.28 -11.07 -9.67
CA CYS A 92 -10.49 -11.59 -11.01
C CYS A 92 -9.75 -12.94 -11.16
N ILE A 93 -10.48 -14.02 -11.36
CA ILE A 93 -9.95 -15.38 -11.56
C ILE A 93 -10.09 -15.87 -13.01
N GLY A 94 -10.71 -15.06 -13.87
CA GLY A 94 -10.75 -15.26 -15.32
C GLY A 94 -10.83 -13.91 -16.02
N SER A 95 -9.78 -13.54 -16.75
CA SER A 95 -9.68 -12.23 -17.41
C SER A 95 -10.85 -11.96 -18.34
N GLY A 96 -11.30 -10.72 -18.39
CA GLY A 96 -12.42 -10.34 -19.24
C GLY A 96 -12.89 -8.90 -19.01
N ARG A 97 -13.95 -8.52 -19.72
CA ARG A 97 -14.59 -7.21 -19.58
C ARG A 97 -15.85 -7.34 -18.74
N THR A 98 -16.02 -6.44 -17.77
CA THR A 98 -17.24 -6.37 -16.94
C THR A 98 -18.42 -5.83 -17.74
N ASP A 99 -19.64 -6.08 -17.24
CA ASP A 99 -20.86 -5.51 -17.80
C ASP A 99 -20.92 -3.98 -17.66
N SER A 100 -21.89 -3.37 -18.34
CA SER A 100 -22.18 -1.94 -18.24
C SER A 100 -22.85 -1.53 -16.94
N LYS A 101 -23.41 -2.48 -16.18
CA LYS A 101 -24.07 -2.28 -14.88
C LYS A 101 -23.38 -3.09 -13.81
N GLU A 102 -23.27 -2.51 -12.62
CA GLU A 102 -22.69 -3.19 -11.47
C GLU A 102 -23.59 -4.35 -11.02
N PRO A 103 -23.04 -5.54 -10.76
CA PRO A 103 -23.83 -6.66 -10.27
C PRO A 103 -24.19 -6.49 -8.80
N ARG A 104 -25.10 -7.35 -8.32
CA ARG A 104 -25.22 -7.59 -6.88
C ARG A 104 -24.02 -8.41 -6.42
N TRP A 105 -23.30 -7.89 -5.44
CA TRP A 105 -22.13 -8.56 -4.87
C TRP A 105 -22.53 -9.68 -3.90
N TRP A 106 -21.86 -10.81 -4.02
CA TRP A 106 -21.97 -11.96 -3.11
C TRP A 106 -20.91 -11.86 -2.00
N VAL A 107 -21.19 -12.40 -0.81
CA VAL A 107 -20.31 -12.28 0.38
C VAL A 107 -19.88 -13.63 0.95
N ASP A 108 -20.41 -14.72 0.41
CA ASP A 108 -20.02 -16.07 0.82
C ASP A 108 -18.54 -16.30 0.47
N LEU A 109 -17.73 -16.61 1.48
CA LEU A 109 -16.28 -16.77 1.32
C LEU A 109 -15.97 -17.82 0.26
N GLY A 110 -15.12 -17.44 -0.70
CA GLY A 110 -14.74 -18.31 -1.81
C GLY A 110 -15.80 -18.44 -2.92
N GLY A 111 -16.99 -17.83 -2.76
CA GLY A 111 -18.02 -17.78 -3.79
C GLY A 111 -17.51 -17.11 -5.06
N THR A 112 -17.97 -17.60 -6.22
CA THR A 112 -17.57 -17.09 -7.53
C THR A 112 -18.77 -16.63 -8.36
N GLY A 113 -18.52 -15.69 -9.26
CA GLY A 113 -19.55 -15.15 -10.13
C GLY A 113 -18.97 -14.52 -11.39
N LYS A 114 -19.71 -14.64 -12.49
CA LYS A 114 -19.36 -14.03 -13.77
C LYS A 114 -19.95 -12.61 -13.84
N ILE A 115 -19.15 -11.66 -14.30
CA ILE A 115 -19.54 -10.27 -14.55
C ILE A 115 -19.08 -9.92 -15.96
N GLY A 116 -20.01 -9.80 -16.91
CA GLY A 116 -19.71 -9.74 -18.33
C GLY A 116 -19.01 -11.00 -18.82
N SER A 117 -17.77 -10.87 -19.30
CA SER A 117 -16.90 -11.99 -19.64
C SER A 117 -15.86 -12.34 -18.57
N ALA A 118 -15.69 -11.51 -17.55
CA ALA A 118 -14.76 -11.76 -16.45
C ALA A 118 -15.37 -12.65 -15.35
N TRP A 119 -14.53 -13.41 -14.65
CA TRP A 119 -14.92 -14.21 -13.48
C TRP A 119 -14.26 -13.66 -12.22
N PHE A 120 -15.03 -13.53 -11.15
CA PHE A 120 -14.56 -13.02 -9.87
C PHE A 120 -14.80 -14.04 -8.74
N LYS A 121 -13.96 -13.97 -7.71
CA LYS A 121 -14.04 -14.74 -6.47
C LYS A 121 -13.98 -13.81 -5.26
N VAL A 122 -14.80 -14.04 -4.23
CA VAL A 122 -14.65 -13.32 -2.94
C VAL A 122 -13.38 -13.80 -2.26
N LEU A 123 -12.48 -12.88 -1.91
CA LEU A 123 -11.29 -13.21 -1.13
C LEU A 123 -11.50 -13.08 0.38
N GLY A 124 -12.44 -12.23 0.81
CA GLY A 124 -12.78 -12.01 2.20
C GLY A 124 -13.02 -10.55 2.51
N GLU A 125 -13.03 -10.21 3.79
CA GLU A 125 -13.14 -8.83 4.24
C GLU A 125 -11.95 -8.00 3.74
N ALA A 126 -12.23 -6.78 3.31
CA ALA A 126 -11.21 -5.79 3.03
C ALA A 126 -10.45 -5.45 4.33
N PHE A 127 -9.13 -5.32 4.24
CA PHE A 127 -8.37 -4.68 5.33
C PHE A 127 -8.91 -3.29 5.59
N ARG A 128 -9.04 -2.87 6.84
CA ARG A 128 -9.45 -1.52 7.22
C ARG A 128 -8.20 -0.65 7.34
N HIS A 129 -8.34 0.66 7.22
CA HIS A 129 -7.20 1.56 7.47
C HIS A 129 -6.70 1.43 8.92
N THR A 130 -7.61 1.19 9.87
CA THR A 130 -7.32 0.97 11.28
C THR A 130 -6.61 -0.35 11.58
N ASP A 131 -6.54 -1.27 10.62
CA ASP A 131 -5.85 -2.55 10.80
C ASP A 131 -4.33 -2.36 10.70
N ILE A 132 -3.86 -1.20 10.23
CA ILE A 132 -2.45 -0.87 10.10
C ILE A 132 -2.04 0.15 11.16
N LYS A 133 -1.02 -0.19 11.95
CA LYS A 133 -0.32 0.72 12.84
C LYS A 133 1.08 0.97 12.31
N ILE A 134 1.58 2.19 12.50
CA ILE A 134 2.96 2.55 12.18
C ILE A 134 3.59 3.39 13.30
N SER A 135 4.91 3.27 13.45
CA SER A 135 5.70 4.01 14.43
C SER A 135 7.17 4.08 14.00
N LEU A 136 7.91 5.06 14.51
CA LEU A 136 9.38 5.14 14.33
C LEU A 136 10.16 4.23 15.29
N THR A 137 9.48 3.61 16.26
CA THR A 137 10.07 2.67 17.22
C THR A 137 9.14 1.50 17.52
N GLN A 138 9.69 0.37 17.95
CA GLN A 138 8.92 -0.80 18.39
C GLN A 138 7.99 -0.46 19.57
N ALA A 139 8.49 0.24 20.59
CA ALA A 139 7.67 0.61 21.75
C ALA A 139 6.51 1.53 21.37
N GLY A 140 6.74 2.49 20.47
CA GLY A 140 5.69 3.35 19.95
C GLY A 140 4.63 2.57 19.14
N LEU A 141 5.01 1.50 18.45
CA LEU A 141 4.10 0.66 17.67
C LEU A 141 3.05 -0.03 18.56
N ASP A 142 3.46 -0.46 19.75
CA ASP A 142 2.55 -1.11 20.71
C ASP A 142 1.49 -0.16 21.24
N SER A 143 1.82 1.13 21.41
CA SER A 143 0.89 2.19 21.81
C SER A 143 0.17 2.89 20.64
N ALA A 144 0.58 2.65 19.40
CA ALA A 144 0.05 3.37 18.25
C ALA A 144 -1.45 3.09 18.02
N VAL A 145 -2.14 4.12 17.54
CA VAL A 145 -3.53 4.02 17.09
C VAL A 145 -3.56 3.58 15.63
N GLY A 146 -4.43 2.62 15.30
CA GLY A 146 -4.54 2.12 13.94
C GLY A 146 -5.04 3.18 12.97
N GLY A 147 -4.42 3.27 11.80
CA GLY A 147 -4.77 4.21 10.74
C GLY A 147 -4.13 5.59 10.87
N GLU A 148 -3.49 5.90 12.00
CA GLU A 148 -2.82 7.19 12.20
C GLU A 148 -1.52 7.29 11.40
N GLY A 149 -1.18 8.53 11.03
CA GLY A 149 0.09 8.85 10.39
C GLY A 149 1.22 9.08 11.40
N ILE A 150 2.45 9.10 10.89
CA ILE A 150 3.64 9.51 11.64
C ILE A 150 4.35 10.66 10.91
N GLU A 151 4.84 11.62 11.67
CA GLU A 151 5.70 12.67 11.16
C GLU A 151 7.11 12.11 10.96
N LEU A 152 7.65 12.28 9.75
CA LEU A 152 9.02 11.89 9.42
C LEU A 152 10.02 13.04 9.58
N GLY A 153 9.53 14.28 9.59
CA GLY A 153 10.31 15.51 9.67
C GLY A 153 9.91 16.54 8.61
N ALA A 154 10.39 17.77 8.77
CA ALA A 154 10.10 18.87 7.84
C ALA A 154 10.82 18.73 6.49
N GLN A 155 11.92 17.97 6.46
CA GLN A 155 12.71 17.69 5.26
C GLN A 155 13.54 16.43 5.49
N LEU A 156 13.68 15.60 4.46
CA LEU A 156 14.48 14.36 4.52
C LEU A 156 15.59 14.39 3.48
N GLN A 157 16.82 14.13 3.93
CA GLN A 157 17.98 13.94 3.06
C GLN A 157 18.04 12.48 2.60
N GLY A 158 18.23 12.26 1.30
CA GLY A 158 18.49 10.94 0.76
C GLY A 158 19.85 10.38 1.22
N GLY A 159 20.08 9.10 0.98
CA GLY A 159 21.20 8.35 1.57
C GLY A 159 21.01 7.99 3.05
N ARG A 160 19.89 8.42 3.68
CA ARG A 160 19.51 8.07 5.05
C ARG A 160 18.20 7.31 5.05
N ALA A 161 18.22 6.12 5.66
CA ALA A 161 17.04 5.30 5.86
C ALA A 161 16.39 5.62 7.22
N ILE A 162 15.07 5.83 7.22
CA ILE A 162 14.25 5.98 8.43
C ILE A 162 13.54 4.66 8.70
N PRO A 163 13.77 3.99 9.85
CA PRO A 163 13.03 2.79 10.19
C PRO A 163 11.56 3.14 10.48
N VAL A 164 10.66 2.39 9.86
CA VAL A 164 9.21 2.45 10.05
C VAL A 164 8.77 1.07 10.51
N TYR A 165 8.40 0.97 11.79
CA TYR A 165 7.82 -0.21 12.39
C TYR A 165 6.34 -0.23 12.01
N MET A 166 5.91 -1.28 11.31
CA MET A 166 4.54 -1.47 10.86
C MET A 166 3.98 -2.75 11.46
N ARG A 167 2.74 -2.67 11.97
CA ARG A 167 1.93 -3.82 12.36
C ARG A 167 0.66 -3.81 11.54
N ALA A 168 0.43 -4.87 10.78
CA ALA A 168 -0.88 -5.19 10.23
C ALA A 168 -1.55 -6.20 11.15
N SER A 169 -2.82 -5.99 11.48
CA SER A 169 -3.59 -6.88 12.37
C SER A 169 -4.84 -7.39 11.68
N ASN A 170 -5.09 -8.69 11.83
CA ASN A 170 -6.39 -9.27 11.55
C ASN A 170 -7.02 -9.76 12.85
N THR A 171 -8.13 -9.17 13.25
CA THR A 171 -8.78 -9.44 14.54
C THR A 171 -10.06 -10.26 14.42
N THR A 172 -10.62 -10.41 13.22
CA THR A 172 -11.94 -11.04 13.02
C THR A 172 -11.87 -12.56 12.82
N GLY A 173 -10.67 -13.11 12.61
CA GLY A 173 -10.49 -14.54 12.31
C GLY A 173 -10.81 -14.91 10.86
N ASP A 174 -11.20 -13.94 10.04
CA ASP A 174 -11.46 -14.14 8.62
C ASP A 174 -10.18 -14.38 7.83
N ILE A 175 -10.30 -15.04 6.69
CA ILE A 175 -9.23 -15.06 5.69
C ILE A 175 -9.21 -13.68 5.03
N ARG A 176 -8.05 -13.04 5.00
CA ARG A 176 -7.84 -11.77 4.30
C ARG A 176 -6.55 -11.85 3.49
N ASN A 177 -6.65 -11.66 2.18
CA ASN A 177 -5.54 -11.89 1.27
C ASN A 177 -5.62 -10.88 0.11
N ASP A 178 -4.55 -10.11 -0.07
CA ASP A 178 -4.39 -9.21 -1.21
C ASP A 178 -3.12 -9.51 -2.05
N PHE A 179 -2.60 -10.74 -1.96
CA PHE A 179 -1.31 -11.14 -2.52
C PHE A 179 -1.16 -10.93 -4.05
N THR A 180 -2.26 -10.84 -4.79
CA THR A 180 -2.20 -10.59 -6.24
C THR A 180 -2.29 -9.11 -6.62
N ASP A 181 -2.77 -8.24 -5.72
CA ASP A 181 -2.88 -6.79 -5.96
C ASP A 181 -3.04 -6.08 -4.60
N ALA A 182 -2.01 -5.34 -4.18
CA ALA A 182 -1.97 -4.73 -2.85
C ALA A 182 -3.19 -3.84 -2.60
N CYS A 183 -3.91 -4.09 -1.51
CA CYS A 183 -5.13 -3.39 -1.15
C CYS A 183 -4.88 -2.28 -0.12
N ARG A 184 -3.78 -2.37 0.62
CA ARG A 184 -3.31 -1.32 1.54
C ARG A 184 -1.86 -1.01 1.23
N GLY A 185 -1.46 0.21 1.58
CA GLY A 185 -0.07 0.64 1.50
C GLY A 185 0.17 1.78 2.47
N LEU A 186 1.36 2.36 2.39
CA LEU A 186 1.71 3.58 3.08
C LEU A 186 2.09 4.63 2.04
N ALA A 187 1.64 5.86 2.23
CA ALA A 187 2.01 6.97 1.36
C ALA A 187 2.24 8.24 2.18
N THR A 188 3.07 9.13 1.64
CA THR A 188 3.24 10.45 2.21
C THR A 188 2.04 11.34 1.86
N ASN A 189 1.92 12.46 2.56
CA ASN A 189 1.28 13.66 2.03
C ASN A 189 1.96 14.15 0.74
N SER A 190 1.43 15.20 0.11
CA SER A 190 2.02 15.79 -1.09
C SER A 190 3.43 16.29 -0.79
N THR A 191 4.40 15.79 -1.56
CA THR A 191 5.82 16.05 -1.37
C THR A 191 6.52 16.31 -2.69
N ILE A 192 7.51 17.19 -2.65
CA ILE A 192 8.43 17.46 -3.75
C ILE A 192 9.80 16.87 -3.46
N THR A 193 10.39 16.21 -4.46
CA THR A 193 11.80 15.77 -4.42
C THR A 193 12.64 16.69 -5.28
N THR A 194 13.61 17.36 -4.67
CA THR A 194 14.62 18.15 -5.39
C THR A 194 15.95 17.40 -5.41
N THR A 195 16.82 17.76 -6.36
CA THR A 195 18.19 17.25 -6.42
C THR A 195 19.13 18.43 -6.24
N THR A 196 20.02 18.35 -5.26
CA THR A 196 21.07 19.34 -5.08
C THR A 196 22.10 19.14 -6.18
N ASN A 197 22.21 20.08 -7.12
CA ASN A 197 23.19 19.98 -8.21
C ASN A 197 24.61 19.90 -7.63
N VAL A 198 25.28 18.77 -7.83
CA VAL A 198 26.69 18.57 -7.45
C VAL A 198 27.67 19.18 -8.47
N TYR A 199 27.16 19.94 -9.45
CA TYR A 199 27.93 20.53 -10.55
C TYR A 199 27.64 22.03 -10.76
N ALA A 200 27.20 22.74 -9.72
CA ALA A 200 27.12 24.21 -9.77
C ALA A 200 28.49 24.80 -9.41
N ASP A 201 29.43 24.68 -10.35
CA ASP A 201 30.61 25.55 -10.50
C ASP A 201 30.71 25.98 -11.98
#